data_AF-A0A7C1B4M8-F1
#
_entry.id   AF-A0A7C1B4M8-F1
#
_cell.length_a   1.000
_cell.length_b   1.000
_cell.length_c   1.000
_cell.angle_alpha   90.00
_cell.angle_beta   90.00
_cell.angle_gamma   90.00
#
_symmetry.space_group_name_H-M   'P 1'
#
loop_
_entity.id
_entity.type
_entity.pdbx_description
1 polymer ?
#
loop_
_entity_poly.entity_id
_entity_poly.type
_entity_poly.pdbx_seq_one_letter_code
_entity_poly.pdbx_strand_id
1 'polypeptide(L)'
;MVPLNKNRGTIRWLIFALGIIIAILAIVEGEVFKAIFSFLLGMIVGFLLDCLGVAKLKLWYYTKQPFLSKSYFGIVIPAWGVFSMALNFLWDKIPFSQIATFSLITVFLFSLHEIPNLKTQSWKYSVSMKVVIAGWIPLVYGIRVIFLLLSSIF
;
A
#
# COMPACT_ATOMS: atom_id res chain seq x y z
N MET A 1 -15.56 -25.66 -16.67
CA MET A 1 -15.06 -24.30 -16.93
C MET A 1 -15.63 -23.37 -15.86
N VAL A 2 -14.79 -22.82 -14.98
CA VAL A 2 -15.25 -21.88 -13.93
C VAL A 2 -15.41 -20.50 -14.57
N PRO A 3 -16.54 -19.80 -14.40
CA PRO A 3 -16.73 -18.50 -15.03
C PRO A 3 -15.71 -17.50 -14.49
N LEU A 4 -14.95 -16.88 -15.39
CA LEU A 4 -14.08 -15.74 -15.10
C LEU A 4 -14.96 -14.58 -14.63
N ASN A 5 -15.05 -14.43 -13.31
CA ASN A 5 -15.84 -13.39 -12.67
C ASN A 5 -15.27 -12.00 -13.07
N LYS A 6 -15.97 -11.34 -13.99
CA LYS A 6 -15.66 -10.05 -14.63
C LYS A 6 -15.35 -8.92 -13.63
N ASN A 7 -15.81 -9.06 -12.37
CA ASN A 7 -15.64 -8.06 -11.31
C ASN A 7 -14.24 -8.03 -10.65
N ARG A 8 -13.35 -9.00 -10.92
CA ARG A 8 -12.04 -9.09 -10.25
C ARG A 8 -11.00 -8.08 -10.76
N GLY A 9 -11.13 -7.62 -12.01
CA GLY A 9 -10.28 -6.53 -12.53
C GLY A 9 -10.65 -5.18 -11.92
N THR A 10 -11.93 -4.96 -11.64
CA THR A 10 -12.52 -3.69 -11.25
C THR A 10 -11.94 -3.11 -9.97
N ILE A 11 -11.67 -3.93 -8.95
CA ILE A 11 -11.20 -3.42 -7.65
C ILE A 11 -9.72 -2.96 -7.69
N ARG A 12 -8.86 -3.60 -8.48
CA ARG A 12 -7.47 -3.14 -8.67
C ARG A 12 -7.43 -1.80 -9.38
N TRP A 13 -8.25 -1.64 -10.42
CA TRP A 13 -8.44 -0.36 -11.07
C TRP A 13 -9.00 0.70 -10.12
N LEU A 14 -9.79 0.29 -9.13
CA LEU A 14 -10.32 1.17 -8.10
C LEU A 14 -9.22 1.69 -7.16
N ILE A 15 -8.29 0.84 -6.72
CA ILE A 15 -7.11 1.26 -5.92
C ILE A 15 -6.19 2.16 -6.74
N PHE A 16 -5.95 1.81 -8.01
CA PHE A 16 -5.14 2.63 -8.91
C PHE A 16 -5.82 3.98 -9.20
N ALA A 17 -7.13 3.98 -9.42
CA ALA A 17 -7.92 5.20 -9.61
C ALA A 17 -7.94 6.06 -8.34
N LEU A 18 -8.06 5.45 -7.15
CA LEU A 18 -7.95 6.19 -5.89
C LEU A 18 -6.55 6.81 -5.73
N GLY A 19 -5.50 6.05 -6.07
CA GLY A 19 -4.13 6.55 -6.06
C GLY A 19 -3.91 7.71 -7.02
N ILE A 20 -4.49 7.63 -8.21
CA ILE A 20 -4.48 8.74 -9.18
C ILE A 20 -5.26 9.93 -8.63
N ILE A 21 -6.44 9.73 -8.03
CA ILE A 21 -7.23 10.80 -7.43
C ILE A 21 -6.42 11.49 -6.32
N ILE A 22 -5.77 10.72 -5.44
CA ILE A 22 -4.91 11.27 -4.38
C ILE A 22 -3.69 11.99 -4.96
N ALA A 23 -3.08 11.46 -6.02
CA ALA A 23 -2.00 12.13 -6.73
C ALA A 23 -2.46 13.47 -7.33
N ILE A 24 -3.63 13.51 -7.96
CA ILE A 24 -4.23 14.72 -8.51
C ILE A 24 -4.52 15.72 -7.38
N LEU A 25 -5.10 15.27 -6.26
CA LEU A 25 -5.38 16.14 -5.11
C LEU A 25 -4.08 16.75 -4.54
N ALA A 26 -3.03 15.95 -4.37
CA ALA A 26 -1.75 16.44 -3.89
C ALA A 26 -1.08 17.41 -4.88
N ILE A 27 -1.23 17.20 -6.19
CA ILE A 27 -0.74 18.12 -7.23
C ILE A 27 -1.51 19.45 -7.17
N VAL A 28 -2.84 19.41 -7.05
CA VAL A 28 -3.69 20.61 -6.98
C VAL A 28 -3.37 21.44 -5.73
N GLU A 29 -3.00 20.80 -4.63
CA GLU A 29 -2.58 21.49 -3.40
C GLU A 29 -1.12 21.98 -3.41
N GLY A 30 -0.40 21.83 -4.53
CA GLY A 30 0.98 22.31 -4.68
C GLY A 30 2.04 21.37 -4.08
N GLU A 31 1.66 20.16 -3.66
CA GLU A 31 2.55 19.20 -2.99
C GLU A 31 3.13 18.14 -3.94
N VAL A 32 3.36 18.50 -5.20
CA VAL A 32 3.84 17.57 -6.26
C VAL A 32 5.09 16.82 -5.83
N PHE A 33 6.06 17.52 -5.26
CA PHE A 33 7.32 16.91 -4.83
C PHE A 33 7.13 15.89 -3.70
N LYS A 34 6.33 16.25 -2.68
CA LYS A 34 6.01 15.33 -1.57
C LYS A 34 5.25 14.11 -2.05
N ALA A 35 4.33 14.28 -3.01
CA ALA A 35 3.57 13.19 -3.60
C ALA A 35 4.48 12.20 -4.36
N ILE A 36 5.35 12.71 -5.23
CA ILE A 36 6.32 11.90 -5.98
C ILE A 36 7.28 11.20 -5.01
N PHE A 37 7.79 11.93 -4.02
CA PHE A 37 8.68 11.36 -3.02
C PHE A 37 8.00 10.24 -2.21
N SER A 38 6.78 10.47 -1.74
CA SER A 38 5.97 9.46 -1.04
C SER A 38 5.73 8.22 -1.89
N PHE A 39 5.44 8.40 -3.18
CA PHE A 39 5.23 7.31 -4.13
C PHE A 39 6.47 6.43 -4.29
N LEU A 40 7.62 7.06 -4.58
CA LEU A 40 8.88 6.35 -4.77
C LEU A 40 9.32 5.64 -3.49
N LEU A 41 9.16 6.30 -2.34
CA LEU A 41 9.42 5.69 -1.04
C LEU A 41 8.56 4.43 -0.84
N GLY A 42 7.26 4.51 -1.14
CA GLY A 42 6.36 3.37 -1.04
C GLY A 42 6.76 2.21 -1.93
N MET A 43 7.14 2.48 -3.18
CA MET A 43 7.65 1.45 -4.09
C MET A 43 8.89 0.75 -3.54
N ILE A 44 9.86 1.51 -3.02
CA ILE A 44 11.11 0.96 -2.47
C ILE A 44 10.83 0.14 -1.21
N VAL A 45 10.11 0.70 -0.24
CA VAL A 45 9.79 0.01 1.02
C VAL A 45 8.95 -1.24 0.75
N GLY A 46 7.95 -1.14 -0.13
CA GLY A 46 7.13 -2.28 -0.56
C GLY A 46 7.95 -3.39 -1.21
N PHE A 47 8.87 -3.04 -2.10
CA PHE A 47 9.78 -4.02 -2.70
C PHE A 47 10.66 -4.72 -1.66
N LEU A 48 11.23 -3.96 -0.71
CA LEU A 48 12.04 -4.52 0.36
C LEU A 48 11.22 -5.44 1.29
N LEU A 49 10.00 -5.04 1.61
CA LEU A 49 9.06 -5.87 2.37
C LEU A 49 8.73 -7.17 1.65
N ASP A 50 8.51 -7.13 0.33
CA ASP A 50 8.25 -8.33 -0.45
C ASP A 50 9.49 -9.22 -0.57
N CYS A 51 10.69 -8.63 -0.70
CA CYS A 51 11.95 -9.40 -0.64
C CYS A 51 12.07 -10.16 0.69
N LEU A 52 11.75 -9.50 1.80
CA LEU A 52 11.81 -10.14 3.12
C LEU A 52 10.67 -11.14 3.31
N GLY A 53 9.43 -10.73 3.08
CA GLY A 53 8.24 -11.50 3.39
C GLY A 53 7.95 -12.63 2.41
N VAL A 54 8.19 -12.42 1.11
CA VAL A 54 7.95 -13.45 0.09
C VAL A 54 9.18 -14.33 -0.10
N ALA A 55 10.35 -13.74 -0.37
CA ALA A 55 11.52 -14.52 -0.77
C ALA A 55 12.25 -15.15 0.42
N LYS A 56 12.43 -14.41 1.52
CA LYS A 56 13.23 -14.88 2.67
C LYS A 56 12.40 -15.62 3.73
N LEU A 57 11.31 -15.00 4.19
CA LEU A 57 10.51 -15.48 5.32
C LEU A 57 9.29 -16.32 4.89
N LYS A 58 8.91 -16.29 3.61
CA LYS A 58 7.80 -17.06 3.03
C LYS A 58 6.46 -16.86 3.77
N LEU A 59 6.19 -15.64 4.22
CA LEU A 59 5.01 -15.22 4.97
C LEU A 59 3.76 -15.05 4.08
N TRP A 60 3.95 -14.72 2.81
CA TRP A 60 2.91 -14.67 1.79
C TRP A 60 3.49 -14.96 0.40
N TYR A 61 2.60 -15.16 -0.56
CA TYR A 61 2.97 -15.32 -1.97
C TYR A 61 1.90 -14.75 -2.89
N TYR A 62 2.32 -14.21 -4.04
CA TYR A 62 1.45 -13.67 -5.06
C TYR A 62 0.97 -14.77 -6.01
N THR A 63 -0.32 -15.04 -6.01
CA THR A 63 -0.94 -16.10 -6.84
C THR A 63 -1.13 -15.66 -8.29
N LYS A 64 -1.34 -14.36 -8.52
CA LYS A 64 -1.67 -13.81 -9.86
C LYS A 64 -0.56 -12.92 -10.45
N GLN A 65 0.35 -12.42 -9.62
CA GLN A 65 1.47 -11.58 -10.03
C GLN A 65 2.76 -12.17 -9.45
N PRO A 66 3.30 -13.25 -10.04
CA PRO A 66 4.46 -13.94 -9.49
C PRO A 66 5.58 -12.96 -9.14
N PHE A 67 6.23 -13.17 -7.99
CA PHE A 67 7.28 -12.28 -7.50
C PHE A 67 8.38 -12.11 -8.56
N LEU A 68 8.82 -10.86 -8.77
CA LEU A 68 9.78 -10.45 -9.82
C LEU A 68 9.31 -10.60 -11.28
N SER A 69 8.06 -10.97 -11.52
CA SER A 69 7.52 -10.97 -12.89
C SER A 69 7.24 -9.55 -13.41
N LYS A 70 7.06 -9.39 -14.72
CA LYS A 70 6.64 -8.12 -15.32
C LYS A 70 5.35 -7.56 -14.71
N SER A 71 4.38 -8.44 -14.37
CA SER A 71 3.11 -8.02 -13.77
C SER A 71 3.23 -7.65 -12.29
N TYR A 72 4.27 -8.12 -11.60
CA TYR A 72 4.63 -7.66 -10.26
C TYR A 72 5.14 -6.22 -10.31
N PHE A 73 6.13 -5.94 -11.16
CA PHE A 73 6.66 -4.58 -11.31
C PHE A 73 5.66 -3.59 -11.91
N GLY A 74 4.80 -4.05 -12.83
CA GLY A 74 3.80 -3.19 -13.45
C GLY A 74 2.59 -2.89 -12.57
N ILE A 75 2.39 -3.63 -11.46
CA ILE A 75 1.16 -3.47 -10.68
C ILE A 75 1.35 -3.54 -9.17
N VAL A 76 2.06 -4.53 -8.64
CA VAL A 76 2.24 -4.67 -7.18
C VAL A 76 3.12 -3.55 -6.64
N ILE A 77 4.26 -3.28 -7.28
CA ILE A 77 5.17 -2.21 -6.86
C ILE A 77 4.50 -0.81 -6.92
N PRO A 78 3.85 -0.41 -8.03
CA PRO A 78 3.10 0.84 -8.07
C PRO A 78 1.99 0.93 -7.01
N ALA A 79 1.34 -0.19 -6.68
CA ALA A 79 0.31 -0.20 -5.63
C ALA A 79 0.90 0.13 -4.24
N TRP A 80 2.12 -0.33 -3.93
CA TRP A 80 2.84 0.09 -2.73
C TRP A 80 3.18 1.59 -2.73
N GLY A 81 3.51 2.14 -3.89
CA GLY A 81 3.71 3.58 -4.05
C GLY A 81 2.43 4.39 -3.77
N VAL A 82 1.31 3.98 -4.38
CA VAL A 82 -0.01 4.58 -4.14
C VAL A 82 -0.40 4.51 -2.65
N PHE A 83 -0.15 3.37 -2.01
CA PHE A 83 -0.40 3.18 -0.59
C PHE A 83 0.35 4.21 0.26
N SER A 84 1.64 4.41 0.00
CA SER A 84 2.48 5.37 0.75
C SER A 84 2.06 6.81 0.51
N MET A 85 1.66 7.17 -0.71
CA MET A 85 1.08 8.49 -0.98
C MET A 85 -0.19 8.73 -0.17
N ALA A 86 -1.13 7.78 -0.21
CA ALA A 86 -2.39 7.87 0.52
C ALA A 86 -2.16 7.99 2.03
N LEU A 87 -1.23 7.20 2.56
CA LEU A 87 -0.80 7.28 3.95
C LEU A 87 -0.33 8.67 4.34
N ASN A 88 0.66 9.22 3.64
CA ASN A 88 1.25 10.50 4.01
C ASN A 88 0.28 11.67 3.82
N PHE A 89 -0.47 11.67 2.71
CA PHE A 89 -1.50 12.69 2.46
C PHE A 89 -2.57 12.69 3.55
N LEU A 90 -3.14 11.53 3.89
CA LEU A 90 -4.18 11.44 4.92
C LEU A 90 -3.65 11.82 6.30
N TRP A 91 -2.39 11.48 6.61
CA TRP A 91 -1.78 11.80 7.90
C TRP A 91 -1.72 13.30 8.14
N ASP A 92 -1.41 14.09 7.11
CA ASP A 92 -1.29 15.55 7.22
C ASP A 92 -2.66 16.25 7.26
N LYS A 93 -3.75 15.55 6.88
CA LYS A 93 -5.10 16.14 6.75
C LYS A 93 -6.05 15.81 7.89
N ILE A 94 -5.77 14.78 8.67
CA ILE A 94 -6.65 14.35 9.77
C ILE A 94 -6.26 15.10 11.06
N PRO A 95 -7.11 16.04 11.57
CA PRO A 95 -6.74 16.95 12.65
C PRO A 95 -6.90 16.35 14.06
N PHE A 96 -7.01 15.03 14.18
CA PHE A 96 -7.18 14.37 15.47
C PHE A 96 -5.83 14.19 16.20
N SER A 97 -5.90 13.66 17.43
CA SER A 97 -4.69 13.23 18.16
C SER A 97 -3.91 12.20 17.35
N GLN A 98 -2.59 12.12 17.53
CA GLN A 98 -1.72 11.22 16.78
C GLN A 98 -2.21 9.75 16.81
N ILE A 99 -2.71 9.29 17.97
CA ILE A 99 -3.23 7.92 18.14
C ILE A 99 -4.51 7.69 17.33
N ALA A 100 -5.42 8.67 17.33
CA ALA A 100 -6.67 8.60 16.58
C ALA A 100 -6.41 8.65 15.08
N THR A 101 -5.54 9.57 14.62
CA THR A 101 -5.10 9.66 13.23
C THR A 101 -4.46 8.36 12.76
N PHE A 102 -3.51 7.82 13.53
CA PHE A 102 -2.85 6.54 13.22
C PHE A 102 -3.87 5.39 13.09
N SER A 103 -4.81 5.29 14.03
CA SER A 103 -5.80 4.22 14.07
C SER A 103 -6.76 4.30 12.88
N LEU A 104 -7.27 5.49 12.56
CA LEU A 104 -8.18 5.72 11.43
C LEU A 104 -7.50 5.40 10.09
N ILE A 105 -6.28 5.90 9.88
CA ILE A 105 -5.54 5.65 8.64
C ILE A 105 -5.22 4.17 8.49
N THR A 106 -4.77 3.50 9.55
CA THR A 106 -4.45 2.07 9.50
C THR A 106 -5.67 1.25 9.11
N VAL A 107 -6.83 1.49 9.73
CA VAL A 107 -8.08 0.77 9.41
C VAL A 107 -8.55 1.07 7.98
N PHE A 108 -8.49 2.34 7.57
CA PHE A 108 -8.91 2.76 6.24
C PHE A 108 -8.04 2.14 5.14
N LEU A 109 -6.73 2.27 5.25
CA LEU A 109 -5.79 1.73 4.27
C LEU A 109 -5.79 0.20 4.24
N PHE A 110 -5.93 -0.46 5.40
CA PHE A 110 -6.13 -1.90 5.46
C PHE A 110 -7.38 -2.31 4.68
N SER A 111 -8.48 -1.58 4.87
CA SER A 111 -9.75 -1.87 4.19
C SER A 111 -9.66 -1.70 2.67
N LEU A 112 -8.88 -0.72 2.20
CA LEU A 112 -8.71 -0.46 0.77
C LEU A 112 -7.65 -1.34 0.10
N HIS A 113 -6.59 -1.71 0.81
CA HIS A 113 -5.46 -2.43 0.23
C HIS A 113 -5.54 -3.93 0.50
N GLU A 114 -5.83 -4.33 1.74
CA GLU A 114 -5.78 -5.74 2.15
C GLU A 114 -7.06 -6.49 1.76
N ILE A 115 -8.23 -5.96 2.14
CA ILE A 115 -9.52 -6.65 1.94
C ILE A 115 -9.78 -7.01 0.47
N PRO A 116 -9.54 -6.12 -0.51
CA PRO A 116 -9.66 -6.47 -1.92
C PRO A 116 -8.75 -7.61 -2.35
N ASN A 117 -7.50 -7.63 -1.86
CA ASN A 117 -6.53 -8.64 -2.23
C ASN A 117 -6.91 -10.01 -1.64
N LEU A 118 -7.43 -10.03 -0.41
CA LEU A 118 -8.00 -11.24 0.20
C LEU A 118 -9.25 -11.74 -0.54
N LYS A 119 -10.19 -10.86 -0.88
CA LYS A 119 -11.41 -11.23 -1.63
C LYS A 119 -11.09 -11.76 -3.02
N THR A 120 -10.15 -11.11 -3.71
CA THR A 120 -9.77 -11.50 -5.06
C THR A 120 -8.74 -12.63 -5.08
N GLN A 121 -8.17 -13.00 -3.93
CA GLN A 121 -7.09 -13.99 -3.81
C GLN A 121 -5.91 -13.62 -4.71
N SER A 122 -5.49 -12.35 -4.68
CA SER A 122 -4.36 -11.85 -5.47
C SER A 122 -3.00 -12.15 -4.81
N TRP A 123 -3.03 -12.31 -3.48
CA TRP A 123 -1.99 -12.98 -2.69
C TRP A 123 -2.62 -13.88 -1.63
N LYS A 124 -1.82 -14.75 -1.04
CA LYS A 124 -2.20 -15.63 0.07
C LYS A 124 -1.13 -15.57 1.15
N TYR A 125 -1.58 -15.53 2.41
CA TYR A 125 -0.71 -15.63 3.57
C TYR A 125 -0.48 -17.10 3.96
N SER A 126 0.75 -17.41 4.38
CA SER A 126 1.08 -18.66 5.05
C SER A 126 0.90 -18.57 6.58
N VAL A 127 0.75 -17.35 7.09
CA VAL A 127 0.52 -17.05 8.51
C VAL A 127 -0.94 -16.71 8.81
N SER A 128 -1.30 -16.74 10.09
CA SER A 128 -2.66 -16.40 10.53
C SER A 128 -3.00 -14.93 10.28
N MET A 129 -4.29 -14.64 10.05
CA MET A 129 -4.76 -13.26 9.81
C MET A 129 -4.49 -12.32 10.99
N LYS A 130 -4.43 -12.84 12.22
CA LYS A 130 -4.07 -12.06 13.42
C LYS A 130 -2.66 -11.50 13.31
N VAL A 131 -1.71 -12.29 12.79
CA VAL A 131 -0.32 -11.88 12.57
C VAL A 131 -0.24 -10.83 11.46
N VAL A 132 -1.02 -11.00 10.39
CA VAL A 132 -1.11 -10.01 9.30
C VAL A 132 -1.59 -8.67 9.84
N ILE A 133 -2.71 -8.64 10.56
CA ILE A 133 -3.26 -7.42 11.17
C ILE A 133 -2.27 -6.78 12.15
N ALA A 134 -1.60 -7.59 12.98
CA ALA A 134 -0.58 -7.08 13.90
C ALA A 134 0.60 -6.45 13.15
N GLY A 135 1.03 -7.02 12.02
CA GLY A 135 2.12 -6.51 11.18
C GLY A 135 1.79 -5.21 10.44
N TRP A 136 0.51 -4.88 10.28
CA TRP A 136 0.07 -3.63 9.64
C TRP A 136 0.36 -2.38 10.49
N ILE A 137 0.35 -2.51 11.82
CA ILE A 137 0.66 -1.43 12.75
C ILE A 137 2.09 -0.90 12.55
N PRO A 138 3.16 -1.72 12.66
CA PRO A 138 4.52 -1.27 12.44
C PRO A 138 4.78 -0.90 10.96
N LEU A 139 4.06 -1.48 10.01
CA LEU A 139 4.16 -1.11 8.58
C LEU A 139 3.74 0.34 8.35
N VAL A 140 2.52 0.70 8.77
CA VAL A 140 1.96 2.05 8.58
C VAL A 140 2.80 3.09 9.31
N TYR A 141 3.12 2.83 10.58
CA TYR A 141 3.92 3.75 11.37
C TYR A 141 5.35 3.88 10.81
N GLY A 142 5.97 2.75 10.44
CA GLY A 142 7.33 2.72 9.91
C GLY A 142 7.48 3.50 8.61
N ILE A 143 6.57 3.34 7.64
CA ILE A 143 6.61 4.12 6.40
C ILE A 143 6.48 5.63 6.69
N ARG A 144 5.60 6.02 7.61
CA ARG A 144 5.44 7.42 7.99
C ARG A 144 6.71 8.00 8.64
N VAL A 145 7.32 7.25 9.56
CA VAL A 145 8.56 7.69 10.22
C VAL A 145 9.70 7.84 9.20
N ILE A 146 9.87 6.87 8.30
CA ILE A 146 10.89 6.94 7.24
C ILE A 146 10.63 8.15 6.34
N PHE A 147 9.38 8.39 5.96
CA PHE A 147 9.01 9.57 5.17
C PHE A 147 9.43 10.86 5.87
N LEU A 148 9.07 11.03 7.15
CA LEU A 148 9.42 12.23 7.92
C LEU A 148 10.94 12.43 8.01
N LEU A 149 11.68 11.36 8.34
CA LEU A 149 13.14 11.40 8.44
C LEU A 149 13.78 11.85 7.12
N LEU A 150 13.39 11.23 6.00
CA LEU A 150 13.97 11.57 4.71
C LEU A 150 13.51 12.94 4.19
N SER A 151 12.26 13.32 4.46
CA SER A 151 11.75 14.64 4.09
C SER A 151 12.40 15.80 4.85
N SER A 152 13.05 15.53 5.99
CA SER A 152 13.80 16.55 6.73
C SER A 152 15.18 16.87 6.13
N ILE A 153 15.62 16.06 5.16
CA ILE A 153 16.93 16.18 4.49
C ILE A 153 16.83 17.02 3.21
N PHE A 154 15.64 17.18 2.64
CA PHE A 154 15.35 17.88 1.38
C PHE A 154 14.43 19.08 1.62
#